data_AF-A0A497QAU1-F1
#
_entry.id   AF-A0A497QAU1-F1
#
_cell.length_a   1.000
_cell.length_b   1.000
_cell.length_c   1.000
_cell.angle_alpha   90.00
_cell.angle_beta   90.00
_cell.angle_gamma   90.00
#
_symmetry.space_group_name_H-M   'P 1'
#
loop_
_entity.id
_entity.type
_entity.pdbx_description
1 polymer ?
#
loop_
_entity_poly.entity_id
_entity_poly.type
_entity_poly.pdbx_seq_one_letter_code
_entity_poly.pdbx_strand_id
1 'polypeptide(L)' 'MEMILGVIEDLIDKYENGTPEEKEDALNSLKLEREQFLRNLQPLIDAGNGDAKKIFEKLQSIAI' A
#
# COMPACT_ATOMS: atom_id res chain seq x y z
N MET A 1 11.80 -0.93 -9.60
CA MET A 1 11.41 -0.03 -8.49
C MET A 1 9.93 0.35 -8.57
N GLU A 2 9.37 0.58 -9.76
CA GLU A 2 7.91 0.78 -9.95
C GLU A 2 7.04 -0.43 -9.55
N MET A 3 7.58 -1.66 -9.59
CA MET A 3 6.85 -2.87 -9.21
C MET A 3 6.32 -2.85 -7.77
N ILE A 4 7.05 -2.25 -6.82
CA ILE A 4 6.59 -2.19 -5.42
C ILE A 4 5.41 -1.22 -5.27
N LEU A 5 5.45 -0.06 -5.94
CA LEU A 5 4.35 0.90 -5.90
C LEU A 5 3.08 0.28 -6.49
N GLY A 6 3.20 -0.40 -7.63
CA GLY A 6 2.07 -1.09 -8.26
C GLY A 6 1.47 -2.21 -7.41
N VAL A 7 2.29 -2.99 -6.71
CA VAL A 7 1.79 -4.04 -5.79
C VAL A 7 1.02 -3.41 -4.62
N ILE A 8 1.55 -2.37 -3.99
CA ILE A 8 0.87 -1.72 -2.86
C ILE A 8 -0.42 -1.06 -3.33
N GLU A 9 -0.40 -0.41 -4.49
CA GLU A 9 -1.58 0.25 -5.06
C GLU A 9 -2.68 -0.77 -5.44
N ASP A 10 -2.32 -1.91 -6.03
CA ASP A 10 -3.26 -3.00 -6.33
C ASP A 10 -3.88 -3.60 -5.06
N LEU A 11 -3.09 -3.78 -3.99
CA LEU A 11 -3.61 -4.24 -2.71
C LEU A 11 -4.56 -3.22 -2.08
N ILE A 12 -4.24 -1.92 -2.14
CA ILE A 12 -5.13 -0.88 -1.64
C ILE A 12 -6.42 -0.83 -2.46
N ASP A 13 -6.33 -0.93 -3.79
CA ASP A 13 -7.49 -0.92 -4.67
C ASP A 13 -8.41 -2.13 -4.42
N LYS A 14 -7.83 -3.33 -4.26
CA LYS A 14 -8.59 -4.52 -3.86
C LYS A 14 -9.27 -4.36 -2.51
N TYR A 15 -8.59 -3.75 -1.54
CA TYR A 15 -9.17 -3.46 -0.23
C TYR A 15 -10.33 -2.46 -0.29
N GLU A 16 -10.24 -1.43 -1.14
CA GLU A 16 -11.26 -0.39 -1.26
C GLU A 16 -12.44 -0.83 -2.13
N ASN A 17 -12.16 -1.47 -3.27
CA ASN A 17 -13.11 -1.68 -4.37
C ASN A 17 -13.37 -3.16 -4.71
N GLY A 18 -12.59 -4.09 -4.16
CA GLY A 18 -12.75 -5.53 -4.44
C GLY A 18 -14.02 -6.16 -3.87
N THR A 19 -14.23 -7.42 -4.19
CA THR A 19 -15.25 -8.27 -3.56
C THR A 19 -14.96 -8.47 -2.07
N PRO A 20 -15.93 -8.91 -1.24
CA PRO A 20 -15.69 -9.13 0.19
C PRO A 20 -14.49 -10.04 0.50
N GLU A 21 -14.28 -11.08 -0.31
CA GLU A 21 -13.15 -12.01 -0.19
C GLU A 21 -11.82 -11.31 -0.55
N GLU A 22 -11.78 -10.60 -1.68
CA GLU A 22 -10.58 -9.83 -2.08
C GLU A 22 -10.22 -8.74 -1.06
N LYS A 23 -11.21 -8.12 -0.43
CA LYS A 23 -11.00 -7.12 0.63
C LYS A 23 -10.34 -7.75 1.86
N GLU A 24 -10.78 -8.93 2.26
CA GLU A 24 -10.23 -9.65 3.40
C GLU A 24 -8.79 -10.11 3.11
N ASP A 25 -8.54 -10.68 1.94
CA ASP A 25 -7.21 -11.11 1.51
C ASP A 25 -6.24 -9.95 1.34
N ALA A 26 -6.71 -8.83 0.77
CA ALA A 26 -5.93 -7.61 0.65
C ALA A 26 -5.61 -7.02 2.03
N LEU A 27 -6.58 -6.97 2.94
CA LEU A 27 -6.37 -6.49 4.31
C LEU A 27 -5.33 -7.35 5.05
N ASN A 28 -5.40 -8.67 4.92
CA ASN A 28 -4.45 -9.60 5.55
C ASN A 28 -3.04 -9.43 4.97
N SER A 29 -2.92 -9.25 3.65
CA SER A 29 -1.64 -9.01 2.98
C SER A 29 -1.04 -7.66 3.39
N LEU A 30 -1.86 -6.60 3.41
CA LEU A 30 -1.48 -5.27 3.88
C LEU A 30 -1.08 -5.28 5.36
N LYS A 31 -1.71 -6.11 6.20
CA LYS A 31 -1.33 -6.35 7.61
C LYS A 31 0.08 -6.92 7.73
N LEU A 32 0.33 -8.00 7.02
CA LEU A 32 1.59 -8.77 7.13
C LEU A 32 2.78 -7.97 6.61
N GLU A 33 2.61 -7.26 5.50
CA GLU A 33 3.73 -6.57 4.82
C GLU A 33 3.79 -5.06 5.12
N ARG A 34 2.92 -4.53 6.00
CA ARG A 34 2.80 -3.08 6.27
C ARG A 34 4.13 -2.41 6.54
N GLU A 35 4.89 -2.93 7.51
CA GLU A 35 6.16 -2.32 7.92
C GLU A 35 7.17 -2.31 6.78
N GLN A 36 7.18 -3.36 5.96
CA GLN A 36 8.07 -3.48 4.83
C GLN A 36 7.69 -2.51 3.71
N PHE A 37 6.40 -2.36 3.42
CA PHE A 37 5.91 -1.36 2.47
C PHE A 37 6.25 0.06 2.91
N LEU A 38 6.02 0.42 4.18
CA LEU A 38 6.38 1.74 4.69
C LEU A 38 7.89 2.02 4.58
N ARG A 39 8.74 1.04 4.92
CA ARG A 39 10.20 1.16 4.76
C ARG A 39 10.63 1.32 3.31
N ASN A 40 9.97 0.64 2.38
CA ASN A 40 10.27 0.73 0.95
C ASN A 40 9.77 2.05 0.33
N LEU A 41 8.68 2.61 0.85
CA LEU A 41 8.12 3.88 0.40
C LEU A 41 8.94 5.09 0.88
N GLN A 42 9.48 5.05 2.10
CA GLN A 42 10.23 6.15 2.71
C GLN A 42 11.34 6.74 1.80
N PRO A 43 12.28 5.96 1.23
CA PRO A 43 13.33 6.53 0.38
C PRO A 43 12.80 7.13 -0.92
N LEU A 44 11.65 6.67 -1.43
CA LEU A 44 11.01 7.23 -2.62
C LEU A 44 10.36 8.58 -2.29
N ILE A 45 9.73 8.69 -1.12
CA ILE A 45 9.18 9.94 -0.60
C ILE A 45 10.29 10.97 -0.40
N ASP A 46 11.39 10.54 0.23
CA ASP A 46 12.56 11.41 0.47
C ASP A 46 13.19 11.88 -0.85
N ALA A 47 13.11 11.07 -1.91
CA ALA A 47 13.51 11.44 -3.28
C ALA A 47 12.49 12.35 -4.00
N GLY A 48 11.40 12.74 -3.35
CA GLY A 48 10.37 13.63 -3.90
C GLY A 48 9.32 12.94 -4.78
N ASN A 49 9.19 11.61 -4.71
CA ASN A 49 8.17 10.88 -5.46
C ASN A 49 6.78 11.12 -4.84
N GLY A 50 5.95 11.90 -5.53
CA GLY A 50 4.61 12.27 -5.07
C GLY A 50 3.64 11.09 -4.99
N ASP A 51 3.79 10.08 -5.84
CA ASP A 51 2.89 8.92 -5.84
C ASP A 51 3.22 7.96 -4.70
N ALA A 52 4.51 7.75 -4.41
CA ALA A 52 4.94 7.03 -3.21
C ALA A 52 4.39 7.69 -1.93
N LYS A 53 4.36 9.02 -1.88
CA LYS A 53 3.77 9.76 -0.74
C LYS A 53 2.26 9.53 -0.62
N LYS A 54 1.51 9.60 -1.72
CA LYS A 54 0.06 9.31 -1.70
C LYS A 54 -0.23 7.89 -1.25
N ILE A 55 0.51 6.92 -1.77
CA ILE A 55 0.35 5.50 -1.40
C ILE A 55 0.65 5.30 0.09
N PHE A 56 1.70 5.96 0.60
CA PHE A 56 2.04 5.93 2.02
C PHE A 56 0.91 6.50 2.90
N GLU A 57 0.36 7.65 2.52
CA GLU A 57 -0.78 8.26 3.25
C GLU A 57 -2.01 7.36 3.25
N LYS A 58 -2.34 6.76 2.09
CA LYS A 58 -3.43 5.76 2.00
C LYS A 58 -3.17 4.57 2.90
N LEU A 59 -1.97 3.98 2.85
CA LEU A 59 -1.58 2.83 3.67
C LEU A 59 -1.62 3.13 5.18
N GLN A 60 -1.34 4.38 5.59
CA GLN A 60 -1.50 4.82 6.97
C GLN A 60 -2.97 4.99 7.37
N SER A 61 -3.83 5.41 6.44
CA SER A 61 -5.26 5.65 6.69
C SER A 61 -6.08 4.37 6.88
N ILE A 62 -5.61 3.23 6.36
CA ILE A 62 -6.27 1.94 6.55
C ILE A 62 -6.20 1.60 8.05
N ALA A 63 -7.38 1.47 8.67
CA ALA A 63 -7.54 1.07 10.06
C ALA A 63 -7.29 -0.43 10.19
N ILE A 64 -6.01 -0.78 10.31
CA ILE A 64 -5.48 -2.13 10.37
C ILE A 64 -5.23 -2.56 11.80
#